data_AF-A0A3E0JBY1-F1
#
_entry.id   AF-A0A3E0JBY1-F1
#
_cell.length_a   1.000
_cell.length_b   1.000
_cell.length_c   1.000
_cell.angle_alpha   90.00
_cell.angle_beta   90.00
_cell.angle_gamma   90.00
#
_symmetry.space_group_name_H-M   'P 1'
#
loop_
_entity.id
_entity.type
_entity.pdbx_description
1 polymer ?
#
loop_
_entity_poly.entity_id
_entity_poly.type
_entity_poly.pdbx_seq_one_letter_code
_entity_poly.pdbx_strand_id
1 'polypeptide(L)'
;MVLPILTNHLMMFRWFKVVGEEETWIAFYGSYLGGIIGGLMTLAGVLLTFNYQTKNKQQEDEVNEHKTLLLLYPKFLLIKSNLKNIRFSLENNHQMIEKEQEWNKIEREMFKWRIKRLAEKLNFLEEIDSSKLLPDTIVKLMDLNRELENIYVAVSVLEGNFESGFPSESWEEYSNGVKDAIELLDLTIKDLNIR
;
A
#
# COMPACT_ATOMS: atom_id res chain seq x y z
N MET A 1 12.93 -12.59 57.57
CA MET A 1 13.54 -13.63 58.42
C MET A 1 12.53 -14.71 58.87
N VAL A 2 11.41 -14.92 58.14
CA VAL A 2 10.38 -15.91 58.54
C VAL A 2 10.56 -17.23 57.79
N LEU A 3 11.15 -17.18 56.59
CA LEU A 3 11.41 -18.36 55.76
C LEU A 3 12.23 -19.46 56.47
N PRO A 4 13.36 -19.16 57.15
CA PRO A 4 14.19 -20.19 57.78
C PRO A 4 13.50 -20.91 58.95
N ILE A 5 12.61 -20.20 59.65
CA ILE A 5 11.88 -20.73 60.81
C ILE A 5 10.76 -21.66 60.34
N LEU A 6 10.07 -21.29 59.26
CA LEU A 6 9.04 -22.13 58.64
C LEU A 6 9.64 -23.42 58.04
N THR A 7 10.78 -23.34 57.33
CA THR A 7 11.45 -24.55 56.84
C THR A 7 11.91 -25.47 57.97
N ASN A 8 12.46 -24.91 59.05
CA ASN A 8 12.91 -25.71 60.19
C ASN A 8 11.73 -26.42 60.91
N HIS A 9 10.57 -25.77 61.00
CA HIS A 9 9.39 -26.38 61.62
C HIS A 9 8.75 -27.47 60.74
N LEU A 10 8.76 -27.28 59.41
CA LEU A 10 8.26 -28.28 58.46
C LEU A 10 9.15 -29.54 58.42
N MET A 11 10.48 -29.38 58.57
CA MET A 11 11.44 -30.49 58.58
C MET A 11 11.35 -31.38 59.83
N MET A 12 10.82 -30.87 60.95
CA MET A 12 10.60 -31.68 62.16
C MET A 12 9.36 -32.59 62.09
N PHE A 13 8.45 -32.36 61.13
CA PHE A 13 7.23 -33.17 60.97
C PHE A 13 7.52 -34.43 60.14
N ARG A 14 8.20 -35.42 60.75
CA ARG A 14 8.59 -36.69 60.10
C ARG A 14 7.45 -37.72 60.12
N TRP A 15 6.50 -37.61 59.19
CA TRP A 15 5.52 -38.68 58.94
C TRP A 15 6.05 -39.77 57.98
N PHE A 16 7.11 -39.47 57.23
CA PHE A 16 7.79 -40.39 56.32
C PHE A 16 9.29 -40.43 56.60
N LYS A 17 9.89 -41.62 56.44
CA LYS A 17 11.33 -41.83 56.60
C LYS A 17 12.03 -41.07 55.47
N VAL A 18 12.67 -39.94 55.79
CA VAL A 18 13.52 -39.21 54.84
C VAL A 18 14.71 -40.11 54.50
N VAL A 19 14.80 -40.56 53.26
CA VAL A 19 15.92 -41.35 52.73
C VAL A 19 16.81 -40.40 51.92
N GLY A 20 18.10 -40.37 52.23
CA GLY A 20 19.12 -39.54 51.56
C GLY A 20 19.64 -38.38 52.40
N GLU A 21 20.86 -37.93 52.08
CA GLU A 21 21.52 -36.78 52.71
C GLU A 21 20.85 -35.46 52.29
N GLU A 22 20.82 -34.48 53.19
CA GLU A 22 20.16 -33.19 52.99
C GLU A 22 20.72 -32.43 51.76
N GLU A 23 22.02 -32.59 51.51
CA GLU A 23 22.72 -32.08 50.32
C GLU A 23 22.16 -32.64 49.00
N THR A 24 21.71 -33.91 48.99
CA THR A 24 21.13 -34.54 47.80
C THR A 24 19.80 -33.89 47.42
N TRP A 25 18.97 -33.57 48.41
CA TRP A 25 17.68 -32.92 48.19
C TRP A 25 17.84 -31.47 47.77
N ILE A 26 18.78 -30.73 48.37
CA ILE A 26 19.10 -29.35 47.98
C ILE A 26 19.61 -29.29 46.54
N ALA A 27 20.52 -30.19 46.15
CA ALA A 27 21.03 -30.28 44.79
C ALA A 27 19.91 -30.64 43.78
N PHE A 28 19.02 -31.57 44.14
CA PHE A 28 17.88 -31.94 43.31
C PHE A 28 16.94 -30.75 43.06
N TYR A 29 16.47 -30.06 44.10
CA TYR A 29 15.58 -28.91 43.93
C TYR A 29 16.26 -27.72 43.26
N GLY A 30 17.56 -27.50 43.54
CA GLY A 30 18.37 -26.49 42.86
C GLY A 30 18.48 -26.74 41.36
N SER A 31 18.69 -28.01 40.95
CA SER A 31 18.74 -28.40 39.54
C SER A 31 17.39 -28.22 38.83
N TYR A 32 16.28 -28.57 39.48
CA TYR A 32 14.94 -28.46 38.93
C TYR A 32 14.50 -26.99 38.79
N LEU A 33 14.73 -26.18 39.82
CA LEU A 33 14.46 -24.74 39.78
C LEU A 33 15.36 -24.02 38.77
N GLY A 34 16.65 -24.38 38.71
CA GLY A 34 17.58 -23.85 37.72
C GLY A 34 17.16 -24.19 36.29
N GLY A 35 16.70 -25.42 36.04
CA GLY A 35 16.17 -25.84 34.74
C GLY A 35 14.90 -25.08 34.34
N ILE A 36 13.96 -24.89 35.26
CA ILE A 36 12.73 -24.12 35.01
C ILE A 36 13.06 -22.65 34.73
N ILE A 37 13.88 -22.02 35.58
CA ILE A 37 14.26 -20.61 35.40
C ILE A 37 15.05 -20.43 34.10
N GLY A 38 15.98 -21.34 33.80
CA GLY A 38 16.72 -21.35 32.55
C GLY A 38 15.80 -21.45 31.33
N GLY A 39 14.85 -22.40 31.34
CA GLY A 39 13.86 -22.56 30.27
C GLY A 39 12.97 -21.32 30.08
N LEU A 40 12.51 -20.71 31.17
CA LEU A 40 11.72 -19.47 31.13
C LEU A 40 12.52 -18.29 30.57
N MET A 41 13.80 -18.16 30.96
CA MET A 41 14.68 -17.11 30.43
C MET A 41 14.97 -17.31 28.94
N THR A 42 15.17 -18.55 28.48
CA THR A 42 15.31 -18.85 27.05
C THR A 42 14.03 -18.49 26.29
N LEU A 43 12.86 -18.88 26.79
CA LEU A 43 11.58 -18.54 26.16
C LEU A 43 11.39 -17.02 26.08
N ALA A 44 11.69 -16.30 27.16
CA ALA A 44 11.63 -14.84 27.18
C ALA A 44 12.57 -14.22 26.14
N GLY A 45 13.81 -14.72 26.03
CA GLY A 45 14.78 -14.28 25.02
C GLY A 45 14.30 -14.50 23.58
N VAL A 46 13.70 -15.66 23.29
CA VAL A 46 13.13 -15.97 21.97
C VAL A 46 11.95 -15.04 21.65
N LEU A 47 11.02 -14.84 22.59
CA LEU A 47 9.88 -13.95 22.39
C LEU A 47 10.30 -12.49 22.17
N LEU A 48 11.30 -12.01 22.92
CA LEU A 48 11.88 -10.68 22.72
C LEU A 48 12.52 -10.54 21.33
N THR A 49 13.31 -11.53 20.93
CA THR A 49 13.99 -11.53 19.62
C THR A 49 12.98 -11.58 18.48
N PHE A 50 11.96 -12.44 18.59
CA PHE A 50 10.90 -12.56 17.60
C PHE A 50 10.14 -11.25 17.45
N ASN A 51 9.68 -10.65 18.55
CA ASN A 51 8.97 -9.37 18.54
C ASN A 51 9.84 -8.24 17.96
N TYR A 52 11.14 -8.21 18.28
CA TYR A 52 12.07 -7.23 17.73
C TYR A 52 12.25 -7.40 16.22
N GLN A 53 12.46 -8.63 15.74
CA GLN A 53 12.59 -8.93 14.32
C GLN A 53 11.32 -8.61 13.54
N THR A 54 10.14 -8.95 14.08
CA THR A 54 8.86 -8.63 13.43
C THR A 54 8.66 -7.13 13.30
N LYS A 55 8.93 -6.35 14.36
CA LYS A 55 8.80 -4.88 14.33
C LYS A 55 9.78 -4.24 13.35
N ASN A 56 11.04 -4.68 13.36
CA ASN A 56 12.03 -4.14 12.45
C ASN A 56 11.71 -4.46 10.99
N LYS A 57 11.25 -5.68 10.72
CA LYS A 57 10.84 -6.08 9.37
C LYS A 57 9.65 -5.25 8.88
N GLN A 58 8.63 -5.04 9.72
CA GLN A 58 7.50 -4.18 9.39
C GLN A 58 7.93 -2.75 9.07
N GLN A 59 8.82 -2.17 9.88
CA GLN A 59 9.36 -0.83 9.60
C GLN A 59 10.17 -0.78 8.30
N GLU A 60 10.97 -1.82 8.02
CA GLU A 60 11.74 -1.91 6.79
C GLU A 60 10.83 -2.04 5.56
N ASP A 61 9.78 -2.86 5.65
CA ASP A 61 8.78 -3.04 4.61
C ASP A 61 8.04 -1.72 4.33
N GLU A 62 7.58 -0.99 5.37
CA GLU A 62 6.94 0.33 5.23
C GLU A 62 7.87 1.37 4.59
N VAL A 63 9.15 1.41 4.99
CA VAL A 63 10.14 2.33 4.41
C VAL A 63 10.42 1.99 2.94
N ASN A 64 10.52 0.70 2.61
CA ASN A 64 10.77 0.24 1.24
C ASN A 64 9.55 0.50 0.33
N GLU A 65 8.35 0.30 0.85
CA GLU A 65 7.10 0.65 0.18
C GLU A 65 7.07 2.15 -0.11
N HIS A 66 7.27 3.00 0.91
CA HIS A 66 7.22 4.45 0.74
C HIS A 66 8.26 4.95 -0.29
N LYS A 67 9.48 4.41 -0.28
CA LYS A 67 10.50 4.71 -1.30
C LYS A 67 10.04 4.33 -2.71
N THR A 68 9.42 3.16 -2.85
CA THR A 68 8.91 2.68 -4.14
C THR A 68 7.76 3.56 -4.63
N LEU A 69 6.86 3.97 -3.74
CA LEU A 69 5.76 4.88 -4.06
C LEU A 69 6.22 6.28 -4.47
N LEU A 70 7.26 6.81 -3.83
CA LEU A 70 7.83 8.12 -4.21
C LEU A 70 8.35 8.15 -5.65
N LEU A 71 8.80 7.01 -6.19
CA LEU A 71 9.21 6.89 -7.59
C LEU A 71 8.03 7.05 -8.57
N LEU A 72 6.80 6.80 -8.12
CA LEU A 72 5.59 6.98 -8.92
C LEU A 72 5.12 8.43 -8.98
N TYR A 73 5.48 9.26 -7.99
CA TYR A 73 4.99 10.63 -7.89
C TYR A 73 5.17 11.47 -9.17
N PRO A 74 6.36 11.50 -9.81
CA PRO A 74 6.54 12.24 -11.05
C PRO A 74 5.62 11.75 -12.18
N LYS A 75 5.37 10.44 -12.27
CA LYS A 75 4.48 9.86 -13.28
C LYS A 75 3.03 10.27 -13.04
N PHE A 76 2.58 10.23 -11.79
CA PHE A 76 1.24 10.70 -11.44
C PHE A 76 1.03 12.17 -11.78
N LEU A 77 2.02 13.03 -11.54
CA LEU A 77 1.95 14.43 -11.99
C LEU A 77 1.85 14.55 -13.52
N LEU A 78 2.58 13.71 -14.25
CA LEU A 78 2.56 13.69 -15.72
C LEU A 78 1.25 13.15 -16.29
N ILE A 79 0.65 12.15 -15.65
CA ILE A 79 -0.67 11.60 -16.00
C ILE A 79 -1.73 12.67 -15.72
N LYS A 80 -1.74 13.24 -14.50
CA LYS A 80 -2.66 14.31 -14.11
C LYS A 80 -2.63 15.49 -15.07
N SER A 81 -1.42 15.94 -15.44
CA SER A 81 -1.24 17.04 -16.40
C SER A 81 -1.83 16.69 -17.78
N ASN A 82 -1.61 15.47 -18.27
CA ASN A 82 -2.20 15.02 -19.53
C ASN A 82 -3.73 14.96 -19.46
N LEU A 83 -4.29 14.38 -18.39
CA LEU A 83 -5.74 14.30 -18.21
C LEU A 83 -6.38 15.70 -18.17
N LYS A 84 -5.76 16.68 -17.49
CA LYS A 84 -6.21 18.07 -17.51
C LYS A 84 -6.22 18.65 -18.93
N ASN A 85 -5.18 18.38 -19.72
CA ASN A 85 -5.12 18.85 -21.10
C ASN A 85 -6.16 18.18 -22.01
N ILE A 86 -6.45 16.89 -21.78
CA ILE A 86 -7.51 16.15 -22.48
C ILE A 86 -8.87 16.74 -22.12
N ARG A 87 -9.15 16.90 -20.82
CA ARG A 87 -10.40 17.51 -20.34
C ARG A 87 -10.62 18.89 -20.93
N PHE A 88 -9.61 19.75 -20.91
CA PHE A 88 -9.69 21.08 -21.52
C PHE A 88 -10.04 21.02 -23.03
N SER A 89 -9.50 20.04 -23.77
CA SER A 89 -9.87 19.83 -25.17
C SER A 89 -11.35 19.42 -25.32
N LEU A 90 -11.83 18.54 -24.45
CA LEU A 90 -13.22 18.06 -24.47
C LEU A 90 -14.20 19.20 -24.15
N GLU A 91 -13.92 19.98 -23.11
CA GLU A 91 -14.73 21.14 -22.71
C GLU A 91 -14.79 22.20 -23.80
N ASN A 92 -13.64 22.52 -24.42
CA ASN A 92 -13.60 23.48 -25.51
C ASN A 92 -14.38 22.98 -26.73
N ASN A 93 -14.27 21.69 -27.07
CA ASN A 93 -14.99 21.15 -28.22
C ASN A 93 -16.50 21.16 -28.00
N HIS A 94 -16.97 20.79 -26.80
CA HIS A 94 -18.37 20.90 -26.43
C HIS A 94 -18.89 22.33 -26.65
N GLN A 95 -18.17 23.35 -26.16
CA GLN A 95 -18.54 24.76 -26.35
C GLN A 95 -18.51 25.22 -27.82
N MET A 96 -17.64 24.64 -28.66
CA MET A 96 -17.59 24.95 -30.09
C MET A 96 -18.79 24.33 -30.83
N ILE A 97 -19.13 23.08 -30.52
CA ILE A 97 -20.30 22.40 -31.08
C ILE A 97 -21.59 23.16 -30.72
N GLU A 98 -21.75 23.60 -29.48
CA GLU A 98 -22.89 24.43 -29.06
C GLU A 98 -23.00 25.74 -29.84
N LYS A 99 -21.88 26.26 -30.35
CA LYS A 99 -21.80 27.49 -31.15
C LYS A 99 -21.83 27.21 -32.66
N GLU A 100 -22.09 25.98 -33.07
CA GLU A 100 -22.05 25.52 -34.47
C GLU A 100 -20.70 25.78 -35.16
N GLN A 101 -19.61 25.74 -34.39
CA GLN A 101 -18.23 25.91 -34.88
C GLN A 101 -17.55 24.55 -35.03
N GLU A 102 -16.91 24.32 -36.18
CA GLU A 102 -16.12 23.11 -36.42
C GLU A 102 -14.77 23.15 -35.71
N TRP A 103 -14.33 22.00 -35.20
CA TRP A 103 -13.02 21.86 -34.59
C TRP A 103 -11.93 22.03 -35.65
N ASN A 104 -10.98 22.93 -35.42
CA ASN A 104 -9.93 23.14 -36.41
C ASN A 104 -8.98 21.93 -36.43
N LYS A 105 -8.36 21.70 -37.59
CA LYS A 105 -7.43 20.56 -37.80
C LYS A 105 -6.30 20.53 -36.77
N ILE A 106 -5.78 21.68 -36.35
CA ILE A 106 -4.67 21.77 -35.39
C ILE A 106 -5.11 21.29 -34.01
N GLU A 107 -6.31 21.66 -33.56
CA GLU A 107 -6.86 21.25 -32.27
C GLU A 107 -7.15 19.75 -32.22
N ARG A 108 -7.65 19.18 -33.32
CA ARG A 108 -7.84 17.73 -33.44
C ARG A 108 -6.51 16.98 -33.35
N GLU A 109 -5.47 17.43 -34.05
CA GLU A 109 -4.14 16.82 -33.97
C GLU A 109 -3.52 16.97 -32.56
N MET A 110 -3.71 18.13 -31.91
CA MET A 110 -3.30 18.32 -30.52
C MET A 110 -4.03 17.37 -29.57
N PHE A 111 -5.33 17.15 -29.76
CA PHE A 111 -6.11 16.24 -28.96
C PHE A 111 -5.63 14.79 -29.12
N LYS A 112 -5.44 14.34 -30.37
CA LYS A 112 -4.86 13.04 -30.70
C LYS A 112 -3.50 12.83 -30.04
N TRP A 113 -2.63 13.84 -30.10
CA TRP A 113 -1.32 13.80 -29.44
C TRP A 113 -1.42 13.68 -27.92
N ARG A 114 -2.37 14.39 -27.28
CA ARG A 114 -2.60 14.29 -25.83
C ARG A 114 -3.04 12.88 -25.41
N ILE A 115 -3.93 12.25 -26.19
CA ILE A 115 -4.37 10.87 -25.98
C ILE A 115 -3.19 9.90 -26.11
N LYS A 116 -2.39 10.02 -27.17
CA LYS A 116 -1.21 9.18 -27.36
C LYS A 116 -0.23 9.28 -26.18
N ARG A 117 0.04 10.49 -25.70
CA ARG A 117 0.90 10.70 -24.52
C ARG A 117 0.32 10.13 -23.23
N LEU A 118 -1.00 10.01 -23.12
CA LEU A 118 -1.62 9.36 -21.98
C LEU A 118 -1.28 7.86 -22.02
N ALA A 119 -1.49 7.20 -23.15
CA ALA A 119 -1.18 5.77 -23.34
C ALA A 119 0.26 5.43 -22.94
N GLU A 120 1.23 6.23 -23.38
CA GLU A 120 2.66 6.06 -23.06
C GLU A 120 2.97 6.09 -21.56
N LYS A 121 2.07 6.64 -20.74
CA LYS A 121 2.25 6.81 -19.28
C LYS A 121 1.43 5.84 -18.44
N LEU A 122 0.51 5.08 -19.05
CA LEU A 122 -0.37 4.16 -18.32
C LEU A 122 0.36 2.91 -17.83
N ASN A 123 1.46 2.50 -18.47
CA ASN A 123 2.25 1.34 -18.05
C ASN A 123 3.11 1.59 -16.80
N PHE A 124 2.71 2.50 -15.90
CA PHE A 124 3.53 2.88 -14.74
C PHE A 124 3.75 1.72 -13.75
N LEU A 125 2.86 0.71 -13.76
CA LEU A 125 2.98 -0.51 -12.93
C LEU A 125 4.06 -1.48 -13.40
N GLU A 126 4.45 -1.47 -14.68
CA GLU A 126 5.49 -2.37 -15.20
C GLU A 126 6.88 -1.99 -14.70
N GLU A 127 7.05 -0.73 -14.28
CA GLU A 127 8.34 -0.16 -13.88
C GLU A 127 8.58 -0.19 -12.36
N ILE A 128 7.59 -0.62 -11.57
CA ILE A 128 7.74 -0.72 -10.11
C ILE A 128 8.02 -2.15 -9.66
N ASP A 129 8.88 -2.27 -8.66
CA ASP A 129 9.13 -3.53 -7.98
C ASP A 129 7.97 -3.82 -7.02
N SER A 130 6.93 -4.48 -7.53
CA SER A 130 5.71 -4.81 -6.77
C SER A 130 5.96 -5.71 -5.55
N SER A 131 7.11 -6.39 -5.49
CA SER A 131 7.50 -7.18 -4.32
C SER A 131 7.77 -6.32 -3.07
N LYS A 132 7.99 -5.01 -3.25
CA LYS A 132 8.22 -4.04 -2.18
C LYS A 132 6.95 -3.32 -1.72
N LEU A 133 5.80 -3.64 -2.29
CA LEU A 133 4.53 -2.97 -1.98
C LEU A 133 3.67 -3.87 -1.10
N LEU A 134 2.93 -3.27 -0.17
CA LEU A 134 1.93 -4.00 0.59
C LEU A 134 0.77 -4.43 -0.35
N PRO A 135 0.11 -5.56 -0.09
CA PRO A 135 -1.00 -6.04 -0.91
C PRO A 135 -2.09 -4.98 -1.13
N ASP A 136 -2.49 -4.25 -0.08
CA ASP A 136 -3.52 -3.22 -0.16
C ASP A 136 -3.11 -2.06 -1.08
N THR A 137 -1.82 -1.71 -1.08
CA THR A 137 -1.26 -0.69 -1.97
C THR A 137 -1.29 -1.14 -3.42
N ILE A 138 -0.93 -2.40 -3.69
CA ILE A 138 -1.01 -2.99 -5.04
C ILE A 138 -2.44 -2.93 -5.56
N VAL A 139 -3.43 -3.30 -4.74
CA VAL A 139 -4.85 -3.26 -5.13
C VAL A 139 -5.27 -1.84 -5.51
N LYS A 140 -4.96 -0.84 -4.67
CA LYS A 140 -5.28 0.57 -4.96
C LYS A 140 -4.65 1.06 -6.26
N LEU A 141 -3.39 0.68 -6.50
CA LEU A 141 -2.67 1.05 -7.73
C LEU A 141 -3.24 0.35 -8.98
N MET A 142 -3.66 -0.91 -8.86
CA MET A 142 -4.32 -1.64 -9.94
C MET A 142 -5.69 -1.06 -10.27
N ASP A 143 -6.49 -0.71 -9.26
CA ASP A 143 -7.79 -0.07 -9.45
C ASP A 143 -7.62 1.29 -10.15
N LEU A 144 -6.67 2.12 -9.69
CA LEU A 144 -6.33 3.37 -10.37
C LEU A 144 -5.91 3.12 -11.82
N ASN A 145 -5.03 2.15 -12.07
CA ASN A 145 -4.58 1.85 -13.43
C ASN A 145 -5.74 1.45 -14.35
N ARG A 146 -6.64 0.59 -13.85
CA ARG A 146 -7.83 0.17 -14.59
C ARG A 146 -8.72 1.35 -14.96
N GLU A 147 -8.98 2.26 -14.02
CA GLU A 147 -9.81 3.44 -14.32
C GLU A 147 -9.13 4.38 -15.32
N LEU A 148 -7.81 4.55 -15.24
CA LEU A 148 -7.06 5.34 -16.22
C LEU A 148 -7.08 4.70 -17.62
N GLU A 149 -6.99 3.38 -17.71
CA GLU A 149 -7.14 2.63 -18.97
C GLU A 149 -8.56 2.77 -19.55
N ASN A 150 -9.59 2.66 -18.70
CA ASN A 150 -10.98 2.90 -19.12
C ASN A 150 -11.15 4.29 -19.74
N ILE A 151 -10.60 5.32 -19.09
CA ILE A 151 -10.63 6.68 -19.63
C ILE A 151 -9.86 6.79 -20.93
N TYR A 152 -8.68 6.20 -21.03
CA TYR A 152 -7.91 6.19 -22.26
C TYR A 152 -8.67 5.55 -23.42
N VAL A 153 -9.32 4.40 -23.20
CA VAL A 153 -10.15 3.73 -24.21
C VAL A 153 -11.31 4.63 -24.60
N ALA A 154 -12.03 5.19 -23.62
CA ALA A 154 -13.16 6.08 -23.84
C ALA A 154 -12.80 7.29 -24.73
N VAL A 155 -11.73 8.02 -24.40
CA VAL A 155 -11.30 9.18 -25.18
C VAL A 155 -10.71 8.80 -26.54
N SER A 156 -10.11 7.61 -26.67
CA SER A 156 -9.60 7.09 -27.95
C SER A 156 -10.74 6.71 -28.90
N VAL A 157 -11.82 6.11 -28.38
CA VAL A 157 -13.03 5.82 -29.17
C VAL A 157 -13.64 7.11 -29.70
N LEU A 158 -13.67 8.15 -28.88
CA LEU A 158 -14.16 9.46 -29.26
C LEU A 158 -13.26 10.14 -30.33
N GLU A 159 -11.94 10.02 -30.24
CA GLU A 159 -11.03 10.50 -31.29
C GLU A 159 -11.20 9.75 -32.62
N GLY A 160 -11.32 8.42 -32.57
CA GLY A 160 -11.48 7.58 -33.76
C GLY A 160 -12.80 7.82 -34.49
N ASN A 161 -13.84 8.18 -33.76
CA ASN A 161 -15.19 8.45 -34.27
C ASN A 161 -15.48 9.95 -34.39
N PHE A 162 -14.45 10.79 -34.49
CA PHE A 162 -14.63 12.24 -34.57
C PHE A 162 -15.50 12.65 -35.79
N GLU A 163 -15.32 11.97 -36.92
CA GLU A 163 -16.01 12.28 -38.19
C GLU A 163 -17.42 11.69 -38.28
N SER A 164 -17.80 10.77 -37.39
CA SER A 164 -19.13 10.17 -37.38
C SER A 164 -20.17 11.02 -36.62
N GLY A 165 -19.77 12.18 -36.08
CA GLY A 165 -20.68 13.19 -35.54
C GLY A 165 -21.32 12.79 -34.21
N PHE A 166 -20.52 12.66 -33.16
CA PHE A 166 -21.07 12.43 -31.81
C PHE A 166 -22.03 13.54 -31.37
N PRO A 167 -23.09 13.20 -30.64
CA PRO A 167 -23.91 14.17 -29.92
C PRO A 167 -23.05 15.05 -29.00
N SER A 168 -23.43 16.33 -28.84
CA SER A 168 -22.76 17.26 -27.92
C SER A 168 -22.69 16.74 -26.49
N GLU A 169 -23.72 16.01 -26.05
CA GLU A 169 -23.86 15.37 -24.73
C GLU A 169 -22.74 14.36 -24.45
N SER A 170 -22.25 13.66 -25.48
CA SER A 170 -21.16 12.71 -25.32
C SER A 170 -19.88 13.42 -24.88
N TRP A 171 -19.57 14.60 -25.43
CA TRP A 171 -18.36 15.36 -25.09
C TRP A 171 -18.30 15.80 -23.63
N GLU A 172 -19.46 16.21 -23.09
CA GLU A 172 -19.60 16.58 -21.69
C GLU A 172 -19.44 15.34 -20.78
N GLU A 173 -20.07 14.21 -21.14
CA GLU A 173 -19.94 12.96 -20.41
C GLU A 173 -18.47 12.49 -20.33
N TYR A 174 -17.75 12.49 -21.45
CA TYR A 174 -16.33 12.14 -21.46
C TYR A 174 -15.48 13.14 -20.68
N SER A 175 -15.80 14.44 -20.73
CA SER A 175 -15.11 15.46 -19.92
C SER A 175 -15.27 15.19 -18.41
N ASN A 176 -16.50 14.85 -17.99
CA ASN A 176 -16.79 14.47 -16.61
C ASN A 176 -16.07 13.17 -16.21
N GLY A 177 -16.04 12.15 -17.07
CA GLY A 177 -15.25 10.94 -16.81
C GLY A 177 -13.76 11.23 -16.62
N VAL A 178 -13.17 12.11 -17.44
CA VAL A 178 -11.76 12.53 -17.28
C VAL A 178 -11.56 13.29 -15.95
N LYS A 179 -12.53 14.13 -15.54
CA LYS A 179 -12.50 14.81 -14.25
C LYS A 179 -12.51 13.80 -13.09
N ASP A 180 -13.39 12.81 -13.14
CA ASP A 180 -13.50 11.79 -12.09
C ASP A 180 -12.20 10.98 -11.95
N ALA A 181 -11.54 10.66 -13.06
CA ALA A 181 -10.22 10.01 -13.03
C ALA A 181 -9.12 10.90 -12.45
N ILE A 182 -9.16 12.22 -12.68
CA ILE A 182 -8.24 13.17 -12.02
C ILE A 182 -8.48 13.17 -10.51
N GLU A 183 -9.73 13.17 -10.07
CA GLU A 183 -10.09 13.14 -8.64
C GLU A 183 -9.67 11.83 -7.98
N LEU A 184 -9.91 10.69 -8.63
CA LEU A 184 -9.45 9.38 -8.17
C LEU A 184 -7.92 9.31 -8.05
N LEU A 185 -7.20 9.86 -9.03
CA LEU A 185 -5.75 9.94 -8.99
C LEU A 185 -5.27 10.77 -7.78
N ASP A 186 -5.89 11.93 -7.54
CA ASP A 186 -5.57 12.78 -6.39
C ASP A 186 -5.87 12.10 -5.04
N LEU A 187 -7.00 11.39 -4.96
CA LEU A 187 -7.36 10.59 -3.78
C LEU A 187 -6.33 9.48 -3.55
N THR A 188 -5.93 8.77 -4.61
CA THR A 188 -4.95 7.67 -4.51
C THR A 188 -3.58 8.18 -4.07
N ILE A 189 -3.10 9.29 -4.63
CA ILE A 189 -1.85 9.94 -4.22
C ILE A 189 -1.88 10.30 -2.72
N LYS A 190 -3.01 10.85 -2.27
CA LYS A 190 -3.20 11.25 -0.87
C LYS A 190 -3.27 10.03 0.07
N ASP A 191 -4.07 9.03 -0.30
CA ASP A 191 -4.30 7.83 0.51
C ASP A 191 -3.05 6.97 0.67
N LEU A 192 -2.18 6.96 -0.35
CA LEU A 192 -0.91 6.26 -0.34
C LEU A 192 0.25 7.14 0.19
N ASN A 193 -0.06 8.36 0.66
CA ASN A 193 0.90 9.33 1.18
C ASN A 193 2.11 9.56 0.24
N ILE A 194 1.83 9.75 -1.04
CA ILE A 194 2.82 9.95 -2.10
C ILE A 194 3.06 11.46 -2.24
N ARG A 195 3.77 12.09 -1.29
CA ARG A 195 4.13 13.52 -1.34
C ARG A 195 5.34 13.87 -0.49
#